data_AF-A0A8J3Q0A9-F1
#
_entry.id   AF-A0A8J3Q0A9-F1
#
_cell.length_a   1.000
_cell.length_b   1.000
_cell.length_c   1.000
_cell.angle_alpha   90.00
_cell.angle_beta   90.00
_cell.angle_gamma   90.00
#
_symmetry.space_group_name_H-M   'P 1'
#
loop_
_entity.id
_entity.type
_entity.pdbx_description
1 polymer ?
#
loop_
_entity_poly.entity_id
_entity_poly.type
_entity_poly.pdbx_seq_one_letter_code
_entity_poly.pdbx_strand_id
1 'polypeptide(L)' 'MSHEYSKTPEALSRLTDSQFRVTQEDGTEPAFRNEYRSLFETTDTTSTEERTS' A
#
# COMPACT_ATOMS: atom_id res chain seq x y z
N MET A 1 15.28 -2.61 -30.61
CA MET A 1 15.31 -1.22 -30.08
C MET A 1 15.60 -1.31 -28.58
N SER A 2 16.78 -0.86 -28.14
CA SER A 2 17.09 -0.72 -26.71
C SER A 2 16.49 0.60 -26.21
N HIS A 3 15.59 0.54 -25.24
CA HIS A 3 15.17 1.74 -24.53
C HIS A 3 16.23 2.06 -23.49
N GLU A 4 16.98 3.13 -23.73
CA GLU A 4 17.96 3.63 -22.78
C GLU A 4 17.21 4.47 -21.73
N TYR A 5 17.13 3.94 -20.50
CA TYR A 5 16.44 4.61 -19.41
C TYR A 5 17.40 5.62 -18.76
N SER A 6 17.04 6.90 -18.82
CA SER A 6 17.80 7.99 -18.21
C SER A 6 16.98 8.66 -17.12
N LYS A 7 17.54 8.73 -15.90
CA LYS A 7 16.96 9.48 -14.77
C LYS A 7 17.17 10.98 -14.99
N THR A 8 16.34 11.59 -15.83
CA THR A 8 16.39 13.05 -16.03
C THR A 8 15.48 13.78 -15.04
N PRO A 9 15.80 15.04 -14.66
CA PRO A 9 14.92 15.83 -13.80
C PRO A 9 13.50 15.97 -14.34
N GLU A 10 13.34 16.05 -15.66
CA GLU A 10 12.03 16.13 -16.32
C GLU A 10 11.26 14.80 -16.26
N ALA A 11 11.95 13.67 -16.22
CA ALA A 11 11.29 12.38 -16.01
C ALA A 11 10.82 12.24 -14.56
N LEU A 12 11.64 12.69 -13.60
CA LEU A 12 11.31 12.65 -12.18
C LEU A 12 10.16 13.60 -11.82
N SER A 13 10.09 14.80 -12.42
CA SER A 13 9.03 15.77 -12.14
C SER A 13 7.64 15.37 -12.64
N ARG A 14 7.56 14.36 -13.52
CA ARG A 14 6.30 13.80 -14.02
C ARG A 14 5.76 12.68 -13.15
N LEU A 15 6.52 12.21 -12.16
CA LEU A 15 6.09 11.14 -11.26
C LEU A 15 5.03 11.68 -10.30
N THR A 16 4.04 10.85 -9.99
CA THR A 16 3.20 11.08 -8.81
C THR A 16 3.99 10.78 -7.54
N ASP A 17 3.56 11.31 -6.40
CA ASP A 17 4.22 11.05 -5.10
C ASP A 17 4.36 9.55 -4.81
N SER A 18 3.35 8.75 -5.17
CA SER A 18 3.39 7.29 -5.00
C SER A 18 4.45 6.61 -5.88
N GLN A 19 4.56 7.03 -7.15
CA GLN A 19 5.56 6.49 -8.08
C GLN A 19 6.97 6.93 -7.68
N PHE A 20 7.14 8.17 -7.24
CA PHE A 20 8.42 8.68 -6.75
C PHE A 20 8.89 7.87 -5.54
N ARG A 21 8.04 7.69 -4.54
CA ARG A 21 8.35 6.88 -3.35
C ARG A 21 8.79 5.46 -3.72
N VAL A 22 8.06 4.79 -4.61
CA VAL A 22 8.37 3.41 -5.02
C VAL A 22 9.66 3.31 -5.82
N THR A 23 9.96 4.30 -6.67
CA THR A 23 11.09 4.22 -7.61
C THR A 23 12.38 4.89 -7.13
N GLN A 24 12.29 5.86 -6.20
CA GLN A 24 13.44 6.65 -5.73
C GLN A 24 13.74 6.47 -4.23
N GLU A 25 12.76 6.09 -3.41
CA GLU A 25 12.91 6.03 -1.94
C GLU A 25 12.89 4.60 -1.38
N ASP A 26 13.11 3.59 -2.24
CA ASP A 26 13.01 2.17 -1.88
C ASP A 26 11.66 1.79 -1.23
N GLY A 27 10.62 2.57 -1.52
CA GLY A 27 9.29 2.34 -1.02
C GLY A 27 8.60 1.18 -1.75
N THR A 28 7.62 0.56 -1.09
CA THR A 28 6.75 -0.42 -1.72
C THR A 28 5.42 0.20 -2.11
N GLU A 29 4.78 -0.37 -3.13
CA GLU A 29 3.40 -0.02 -3.46
C GLU A 29 2.48 -0.29 -2.25
N PRO A 30 1.44 0.54 -2.03
CA PRO A 30 0.48 0.30 -0.97
C PRO A 30 -0.23 -1.04 -1.20
N ALA A 31 -0.62 -1.69 -0.10
CA ALA A 31 -1.34 -2.96 -0.18
C ALA A 31 -2.62 -2.82 -1.01
N PHE A 32 -2.88 -3.84 -1.84
CA PHE A 32 -4.10 -3.90 -2.63
C PHE A 32 -5.34 -3.90 -1.71
N ARG A 33 -6.21 -2.91 -1.88
CA ARG A 33 -7.47 -2.77 -1.15
C ARG A 33 -8.58 -3.46 -1.95
N ASN A 34 -8.84 -4.72 -1.65
CA ASN A 34 -9.99 -5.45 -2.18
C ASN A 34 -11.23 -5.26 -1.29
N GLU A 35 -12.40 -5.62 -1.81
CA GLU A 35 -13.71 -5.55 -1.12
C GLU A 35 -13.81 -6.41 0.17
N TYR A 36 -12.80 -7.25 0.45
CA TYR A 36 -12.78 -8.16 1.61
C TYR A 36 -11.85 -7.68 2.74
N ARG A 37 -11.15 -6.55 2.56
CA ARG A 37 -10.17 -6.02 3.54
C ARG A 37 -10.78 -5.23 4.70
N SER A 38 -12.07 -4.89 4.65
CA SER A 38 -12.77 -4.17 5.73
C SER A 38 -13.13 -5.06 6.93
N LEU A 39 -12.97 -6.39 6.84
CA LEU A 39 -13.43 -7.32 7.88
C LEU A 39 -12.51 -7.39 9.12
N PHE A 40 -11.27 -6.87 9.05
CA PHE A 40 -10.28 -7.05 10.12
C PHE A 40 -10.13 -5.87 11.09
N GLU A 41 -10.95 -4.82 10.97
CA GLU A 41 -10.83 -3.62 11.83
C GLU A 41 -11.92 -3.52 12.90
N THR A 42 -12.75 -4.56 13.12
CA THR A 42 -13.83 -4.50 14.14
C THR A 42 -13.97 -5.74 15.03
N THR A 43 -12.95 -6.60 15.14
CA THR A 43 -12.93 -7.64 16.19
C THR A 43 -12.04 -7.23 17.34
N ASP A 44 -12.31 -6.03 17.87
CA ASP A 44 -12.02 -5.74 19.26
C ASP A 44 -12.80 -6.75 20.11
N THR A 45 -12.07 -7.61 20.80
CA THR A 45 -12.36 -8.08 22.15
C THR A 45 -13.62 -7.45 22.76
N THR A 46 -14.71 -8.21 22.92
CA THR A 46 -15.57 -8.24 24.13
C THR A 46 -16.66 -9.29 23.92
N SER A 47 -16.49 -10.43 24.55
CA SER A 47 -17.50 -11.25 25.26
C SER A 47 -17.12 -12.73 25.20
N THR A 48 -16.10 -13.06 25.98
CA THR A 48 -15.99 -14.37 26.63
C THR A 48 -16.76 -14.26 27.96
N GLU A 49 -18.08 -14.30 27.90
CA GLU A 49 -19.04 -14.48 29.01
C GLU A 49 -20.39 -14.56 28.29
N GLU A 50 -21.23 -15.58 28.36
CA GLU A 50 -21.48 -16.61 29.35
C GLU A 50 -21.85 -17.91 28.61
N ARG A 51 -21.22 -19.03 28.94
CA ARG A 51 -21.76 -20.36 28.64
C ARG A 51 -21.45 -21.35 29.75
N THR A 52 -21.73 -20.98 31.00
CA THR A 52 -21.90 -21.95 32.10
C THR A 52 -22.72 -21.31 33.24
N SER A 53 -24.04 -21.53 33.28
CA SER A 53 -24.72 -22.21 34.39
C SER A 53 -26.21 -22.39 34.11
#